data_AF-A0A957K5P9-F1
#
_entry.id   AF-A0A957K5P9-F1
#
_cell.length_a   1.000
_cell.length_b   1.000
_cell.length_c   1.000
_cell.angle_alpha   90.00
_cell.angle_beta   90.00
_cell.angle_gamma   90.00
#
_symmetry.space_group_name_H-M   'P 1'
#
loop_
_entity.id
_entity.type
_entity.pdbx_description
1 polymer ?
#
loop_
_entity_poly.entity_id
_entity_poly.type
_entity_poly.pdbx_seq_one_letter_code
_entity_poly.pdbx_strand_id
1 'polypeptide(L)'
;MANSWRRLPLAPSLLLLAAALAIFWLSFRAPVAKANSDPRLSLLVSLAIIEQGSVRLDAYEFSSQPPLSDPDNARVLVRRNGHIYYAFPLGTSLVAVPPVWLARLSGRDLTIVAEQNRIQNGLAAISTALIFWLIYQLGRNYLPWSQSYGLALLLTLGSMVASTLATALWSHHLTAAAMLLALLLLTGQE
;
A
#
# COMPACT_ATOMS: atom_id res chain seq x y z
N MET A 1 30.42 -18.44 13.10
CA MET A 1 29.62 -18.72 14.32
C MET A 1 28.16 -18.51 13.95
N ALA A 2 27.34 -19.56 13.93
CA ALA A 2 25.95 -19.45 13.51
C ALA A 2 25.16 -18.54 14.46
N ASN A 3 24.45 -17.55 13.90
CA ASN A 3 23.69 -16.53 14.63
C ASN A 3 22.52 -17.14 15.43
N SER A 4 22.80 -17.71 16.61
CA SER A 4 21.80 -18.25 17.54
C SER A 4 20.74 -17.21 17.94
N TRP A 5 21.11 -15.93 17.88
CA TRP A 5 20.22 -14.81 18.13
C TRP A 5 19.20 -14.54 17.01
N ARG A 6 19.32 -15.12 15.80
CA ARG A 6 18.33 -14.93 14.71
C ARG A 6 17.00 -15.65 14.96
N ARG A 7 17.00 -16.74 15.75
CA ARG A 7 15.75 -17.41 16.14
C ARG A 7 15.05 -16.59 17.22
N LEU A 8 13.89 -16.03 16.89
CA LEU A 8 13.07 -15.36 17.88
C LEU A 8 12.39 -16.39 18.77
N PRO A 9 12.45 -16.23 20.10
CA PRO A 9 11.54 -16.93 20.99
C PRO A 9 10.08 -16.61 20.63
N LEU A 10 9.15 -17.44 21.10
CA LEU A 10 7.72 -17.26 20.83
C LEU A 10 7.21 -15.90 21.29
N ALA A 11 7.60 -15.44 22.48
CA ALA A 11 7.10 -14.20 23.07
C ALA A 11 7.44 -12.94 22.23
N PRO A 12 8.70 -12.69 21.80
CA PRO A 12 9.02 -11.59 20.89
C PRO A 12 8.28 -11.66 19.54
N SER A 13 8.02 -12.86 19.03
CA SER A 13 7.26 -13.05 17.79
C SER A 13 5.79 -12.63 17.95
N LEU A 14 5.18 -12.97 19.08
CA LEU A 14 3.82 -12.53 19.42
C LEU A 14 3.74 -11.02 19.61
N LEU A 15 4.75 -10.42 20.25
CA LEU A 15 4.82 -8.96 20.42
C LEU A 15 4.94 -8.24 19.07
N LEU A 16 5.78 -8.74 18.17
CA LEU A 16 5.93 -8.20 16.82
C LEU A 16 4.62 -8.29 16.03
N LEU A 17 3.92 -9.43 16.11
CA LEU A 17 2.62 -9.60 15.47
C LEU A 17 1.58 -8.63 16.04
N ALA A 18 1.50 -8.51 17.37
CA ALA A 18 0.59 -7.57 18.03
C ALA A 18 0.86 -6.13 17.61
N ALA A 19 2.12 -5.72 17.49
CA ALA A 19 2.51 -4.40 17.02
C ALA A 19 2.14 -4.15 15.56
N ALA A 20 2.40 -5.13 14.68
CA ALA A 20 2.02 -5.04 13.27
C ALA A 20 0.50 -4.92 13.10
N LEU A 21 -0.28 -5.69 13.88
CA LEU A 21 -1.74 -5.58 13.92
C LEU A 21 -2.19 -4.21 14.45
N ALA A 22 -1.54 -3.69 15.50
CA ALA A 22 -1.85 -2.36 16.02
C ALA A 22 -1.57 -1.25 14.99
N ILE A 23 -0.44 -1.33 14.28
CA ILE A 23 -0.08 -0.40 13.19
C ILE A 23 -1.07 -0.49 12.04
N PHE A 24 -1.46 -1.70 11.65
CA PHE A 24 -2.51 -1.91 10.66
C PHE A 24 -3.81 -1.23 11.10
N TRP A 25 -4.28 -1.49 12.33
CA TRP A 25 -5.54 -0.92 12.83
C TRP A 25 -5.48 0.61 12.93
N LEU A 26 -4.38 1.15 13.43
CA LEU A 26 -4.16 2.60 13.53
C LEU A 26 -4.21 3.25 12.14
N SER A 27 -3.55 2.63 11.16
CA SER A 27 -3.52 3.14 9.78
C SER A 27 -4.89 3.02 9.11
N PHE A 28 -5.54 1.87 9.26
CA PHE A 28 -6.86 1.62 8.66
C PHE A 28 -7.95 2.53 9.20
N ARG A 29 -7.81 2.96 10.47
CA ARG A 29 -8.74 3.87 11.16
C ARG A 29 -8.24 5.32 11.21
N ALA A 30 -7.19 5.66 10.47
CA ALA A 30 -6.65 7.01 10.47
C ALA A 30 -7.76 8.01 10.09
N PRO A 31 -7.98 9.08 10.88
CA PRO A 31 -9.07 10.03 10.62
C PRO A 31 -8.81 10.87 9.36
N VAL A 32 -7.53 11.00 8.97
CA VAL A 32 -7.12 11.71 7.76
C VAL A 32 -7.02 10.71 6.62
N ALA A 33 -8.03 10.68 5.76
CA ALA A 33 -8.04 9.88 4.54
C ALA A 33 -7.70 10.75 3.33
N LYS A 34 -6.63 10.43 2.63
CA LYS A 34 -6.21 11.08 1.37
C LYS A 34 -6.51 10.23 0.14
N ALA A 35 -7.29 9.16 0.28
CA ALA A 35 -7.62 8.23 -0.81
C ALA A 35 -8.31 8.92 -2.01
N ASN A 36 -9.02 10.02 -1.76
CA ASN A 36 -9.66 10.87 -2.78
C ASN A 36 -8.71 11.88 -3.47
N SER A 37 -7.40 11.82 -3.23
CA SER A 37 -6.44 12.74 -3.83
C SER A 37 -5.79 12.14 -5.09
N ASP A 38 -4.47 12.09 -5.16
CA ASP A 38 -3.72 11.53 -6.29
C ASP A 38 -3.97 10.04 -6.51
N PRO A 39 -4.05 9.15 -5.48
CA PRO A 39 -4.17 7.71 -5.69
C PRO A 39 -5.58 7.25 -6.11
N ARG A 40 -6.56 8.16 -6.21
CA ARG A 40 -8.00 7.82 -6.25
C ARG A 40 -8.44 6.92 -7.41
N LEU A 41 -7.74 6.94 -8.55
CA LEU A 41 -8.07 6.12 -9.72
C LEU A 41 -7.18 4.88 -9.89
N SER A 42 -6.24 4.64 -8.98
CA SER A 42 -5.31 3.49 -9.07
C SER A 42 -6.04 2.15 -9.08
N LEU A 43 -7.11 2.01 -8.27
CA LEU A 43 -7.92 0.80 -8.24
C LEU A 43 -8.82 0.67 -9.46
N LEU A 44 -9.29 1.77 -10.04
CA LEU A 44 -10.03 1.75 -11.31
C LEU A 44 -9.14 1.30 -12.49
N VAL A 45 -7.85 1.69 -12.50
CA VAL A 45 -6.88 1.14 -13.47
C VAL A 45 -6.69 -0.37 -13.27
N SER A 46 -6.63 -0.81 -12.01
CA SER A 46 -6.53 -2.24 -11.69
C SER A 46 -7.76 -3.01 -12.22
N LEU A 47 -8.95 -2.41 -12.10
CA LEU A 47 -10.19 -2.95 -12.67
C LEU A 47 -10.15 -2.99 -14.20
N ALA A 48 -9.66 -1.94 -14.86
CA ALA A 48 -9.45 -1.90 -16.30
C ALA A 48 -8.56 -3.05 -16.79
N ILE A 49 -7.49 -3.36 -16.06
CA ILE A 49 -6.59 -4.47 -16.40
C ILE A 49 -7.35 -5.80 -16.33
N ILE A 50 -8.18 -5.99 -15.30
CA ILE A 50 -8.96 -7.22 -15.12
C ILE A 50 -10.03 -7.38 -16.20
N GLU A 51 -10.78 -6.32 -16.49
CA GLU A 51 -11.95 -6.39 -17.38
C GLU A 51 -11.59 -6.30 -18.87
N GLN A 52 -10.56 -5.53 -19.19
CA GLN A 52 -10.25 -5.14 -20.58
C GLN A 52 -8.83 -5.54 -20.99
N GLY A 53 -8.01 -6.08 -20.09
CA GLY A 53 -6.60 -6.37 -20.38
C GLY A 53 -5.79 -5.11 -20.69
N SER A 54 -6.21 -3.94 -20.20
CA SER A 54 -5.67 -2.64 -20.57
C SER A 54 -5.61 -1.69 -19.39
N VAL A 55 -4.76 -0.67 -19.46
CA VAL A 55 -4.68 0.43 -18.48
C VAL A 55 -5.53 1.64 -18.87
N ARG A 56 -6.25 1.55 -19.99
CA ARG A 56 -7.15 2.61 -20.49
C ARG A 56 -8.40 2.66 -19.63
N LEU A 57 -8.88 3.87 -19.37
CA LEU A 57 -10.08 4.13 -18.56
C LEU A 57 -11.32 4.46 -19.40
N ASP A 58 -11.25 4.25 -20.72
CA ASP A 58 -12.30 4.67 -21.68
C ASP A 58 -13.68 4.10 -21.31
N ALA A 59 -13.75 2.82 -20.92
CA ALA A 59 -15.01 2.17 -20.57
C ALA A 59 -15.67 2.74 -19.29
N TYR A 60 -14.93 3.52 -18.50
CA TYR A 60 -15.41 4.09 -17.24
C TYR A 60 -15.75 5.57 -17.31
N GLU A 61 -15.62 6.21 -18.49
CA GLU A 61 -15.81 7.66 -18.63
C GLU A 61 -17.14 8.15 -18.03
N PHE A 62 -18.21 7.38 -18.22
CA PHE A 62 -19.55 7.71 -17.75
C PHE A 62 -20.08 6.80 -16.63
N SER A 63 -19.44 5.66 -16.38
CA SER A 63 -19.92 4.67 -15.40
C SER A 63 -19.24 4.80 -14.03
N SER A 64 -18.12 5.51 -13.93
CA SER A 64 -17.51 5.81 -12.62
C SER A 64 -18.36 6.79 -11.82
N GLN A 65 -18.31 6.68 -10.50
CA GLN A 65 -19.00 7.58 -9.58
C GLN A 65 -18.01 8.25 -8.63
N PRO A 66 -17.65 9.53 -8.87
CA PRO A 66 -18.17 10.43 -9.92
C PRO A 66 -17.62 10.08 -11.32
N PRO A 67 -18.26 10.58 -12.41
CA PRO A 67 -17.77 10.38 -13.77
C PRO A 67 -16.33 10.87 -13.96
N LEU A 68 -15.59 10.31 -14.91
CA LEU A 68 -14.20 10.73 -15.16
C LEU A 68 -14.10 12.17 -15.68
N SER A 69 -15.18 12.71 -16.24
CA SER A 69 -15.31 14.11 -16.63
C SER A 69 -15.44 15.08 -15.46
N ASP A 70 -15.59 14.58 -14.23
CA ASP A 70 -15.66 15.43 -13.04
C ASP A 70 -14.39 16.31 -12.91
N PRO A 71 -14.52 17.64 -12.67
CA PRO A 71 -13.39 18.54 -12.55
C PRO A 71 -12.33 18.10 -11.54
N ASP A 72 -12.73 17.43 -10.47
CA ASP A 72 -11.81 16.96 -9.44
C ASP A 72 -10.86 15.88 -9.98
N ASN A 73 -11.23 15.18 -11.06
CA ASN A 73 -10.42 14.16 -11.72
C ASN A 73 -9.43 14.75 -12.73
N ALA A 74 -9.57 16.02 -13.12
CA ALA A 74 -8.76 16.63 -14.18
C ALA A 74 -7.24 16.53 -13.94
N ARG A 75 -6.80 16.64 -12.68
CA ARG A 75 -5.38 16.55 -12.31
C ARG A 75 -4.79 15.14 -12.31
N VAL A 76 -5.64 14.11 -12.26
CA VAL A 76 -5.21 12.70 -12.14
C VAL A 76 -5.40 11.93 -13.44
N LEU A 77 -5.89 12.58 -14.49
CA LEU A 77 -6.16 12.01 -15.80
C LEU A 77 -5.29 12.64 -16.88
N VAL A 78 -4.93 11.84 -17.88
CA VAL A 78 -4.24 12.29 -19.09
C VAL A 78 -4.95 11.69 -20.30
N ARG A 79 -5.33 12.53 -21.25
CA ARG A 79 -5.84 12.09 -22.55
C ARG A 79 -4.71 12.02 -23.56
N ARG A 80 -4.46 10.85 -24.16
CA ARG A 80 -3.46 10.65 -25.22
C ARG A 80 -4.01 9.76 -26.31
N ASN A 81 -3.87 10.19 -27.57
CA ASN A 81 -4.34 9.46 -28.75
C ASN A 81 -5.82 9.04 -28.65
N GLY A 82 -6.69 9.92 -28.14
CA GLY A 82 -8.12 9.63 -27.97
C GLY A 82 -8.47 8.74 -26.78
N HIS A 83 -7.50 8.27 -26.00
CA HIS A 83 -7.71 7.40 -24.84
C HIS A 83 -7.47 8.12 -23.52
N ILE A 84 -8.17 7.69 -22.47
CA ILE A 84 -8.08 8.21 -21.11
C ILE A 84 -7.14 7.31 -20.29
N TYR A 85 -6.14 7.91 -19.66
CA TYR A 85 -5.18 7.23 -18.80
C TYR A 85 -5.09 7.89 -17.43
N TYR A 86 -4.72 7.10 -16.44
CA TYR A 86 -4.31 7.60 -15.14
C TYR A 86 -2.92 8.24 -15.21
N ALA A 87 -2.74 9.41 -14.59
CA ALA A 87 -1.53 10.22 -14.72
C ALA A 87 -0.31 9.69 -13.94
N PHE A 88 -0.53 8.87 -12.91
CA PHE A 88 0.52 8.43 -11.99
C PHE A 88 1.09 7.05 -12.33
N PRO A 89 2.27 6.69 -11.79
CA PRO A 89 2.92 5.40 -12.07
C PRO A 89 2.02 4.20 -11.84
N LEU A 90 2.08 3.24 -12.77
CA LEU A 90 1.21 2.05 -12.76
C LEU A 90 1.55 1.02 -11.68
N GLY A 91 2.69 1.15 -10.98
CA GLY A 91 3.15 0.15 -10.01
C GLY A 91 2.11 -0.15 -8.93
N THR A 92 1.47 0.88 -8.37
CA THR A 92 0.39 0.72 -7.38
C THR A 92 -0.80 -0.04 -7.96
N SER A 93 -1.22 0.33 -9.17
CA SER A 93 -2.33 -0.31 -9.87
C SER A 93 -2.03 -1.78 -10.16
N LEU A 94 -0.81 -2.10 -10.61
CA LEU A 94 -0.41 -3.48 -10.90
C LEU A 94 -0.42 -4.36 -9.64
N VAL A 95 0.15 -3.87 -8.54
CA VAL A 95 0.15 -4.61 -7.26
C VAL A 95 -1.26 -4.73 -6.68
N ALA A 96 -2.15 -3.80 -6.99
CA ALA A 96 -3.54 -3.84 -6.54
C ALA A 96 -4.45 -4.74 -7.39
N VAL A 97 -3.99 -5.33 -8.51
CA VAL A 97 -4.80 -6.25 -9.32
C VAL A 97 -5.36 -7.43 -8.51
N PRO A 98 -4.55 -8.22 -7.77
CA PRO A 98 -5.11 -9.33 -6.98
C PRO A 98 -6.18 -8.93 -5.95
N PRO A 99 -5.99 -7.92 -5.08
CA PRO A 99 -7.02 -7.51 -4.13
C PRO A 99 -8.27 -6.92 -4.81
N VAL A 100 -8.11 -6.23 -5.94
CA VAL A 100 -9.24 -5.72 -6.75
C VAL A 100 -10.03 -6.87 -7.37
N TRP A 101 -9.34 -7.91 -7.87
CA TRP A 101 -9.99 -9.12 -8.38
C TRP A 101 -10.78 -9.85 -7.28
N LEU A 102 -10.18 -10.03 -6.09
CA LEU A 102 -10.88 -10.61 -4.94
C LEU A 102 -12.09 -9.78 -4.50
N ALA A 103 -11.97 -8.45 -4.50
CA ALA A 103 -13.09 -7.57 -4.21
C ALA A 103 -14.24 -7.75 -5.21
N ARG A 104 -13.93 -7.82 -6.51
CA ARG A 104 -14.93 -8.10 -7.56
C ARG A 104 -15.62 -9.45 -7.36
N LEU A 105 -14.88 -10.50 -7.02
CA LEU A 105 -15.47 -11.81 -6.70
C LEU A 105 -16.41 -11.76 -5.49
N SER A 106 -16.17 -10.83 -4.55
CA SER A 106 -17.07 -10.59 -3.41
C SER A 106 -18.28 -9.69 -3.73
N GLY A 107 -18.52 -9.38 -5.00
CA GLY A 107 -19.67 -8.57 -5.44
C GLY A 107 -19.48 -7.06 -5.28
N ARG A 108 -18.25 -6.59 -5.07
CA ARG A 108 -17.95 -5.14 -4.93
C ARG A 108 -17.91 -4.44 -6.29
N ASP A 109 -18.48 -3.26 -6.34
CA ASP A 109 -18.45 -2.34 -7.47
C ASP A 109 -17.38 -1.25 -7.27
N LEU A 110 -16.24 -1.48 -7.91
CA LEU A 110 -15.09 -0.58 -7.83
C LEU A 110 -15.19 0.64 -8.76
N THR A 111 -16.31 0.82 -9.47
CA THR A 111 -16.64 2.09 -10.12
C THR A 111 -17.09 3.14 -9.09
N ILE A 112 -17.46 2.71 -7.88
CA ILE A 112 -17.90 3.57 -6.77
C ILE A 112 -16.71 3.97 -5.89
N VAL A 113 -16.48 5.27 -5.74
CA VAL A 113 -15.35 5.82 -4.95
C VAL A 113 -15.31 5.32 -3.50
N ALA A 114 -16.47 5.17 -2.84
CA ALA A 114 -16.51 4.69 -1.46
C ALA A 114 -15.92 3.27 -1.31
N GLU A 115 -16.17 2.40 -2.27
CA GLU A 115 -15.63 1.04 -2.26
C GLU A 115 -14.13 1.02 -2.58
N GLN A 116 -13.72 1.83 -3.56
CA GLN A 116 -12.31 2.04 -3.87
C GLN A 116 -11.55 2.52 -2.63
N ASN A 117 -12.06 3.54 -1.93
CA ASN A 117 -11.44 4.06 -0.72
C ASN A 117 -11.29 3.00 0.38
N ARG A 118 -12.31 2.15 0.57
CA ARG A 118 -12.25 1.09 1.59
C ARG A 118 -11.14 0.09 1.31
N ILE A 119 -10.98 -0.34 0.05
CA ILE A 119 -9.92 -1.27 -0.35
C ILE A 119 -8.57 -0.58 -0.30
N GLN A 120 -8.50 0.66 -0.78
CA GLN A 120 -7.29 1.46 -0.80
C GLN A 120 -6.73 1.67 0.62
N ASN A 121 -7.58 2.02 1.59
CA ASN A 121 -7.19 2.16 2.99
C ASN A 121 -6.71 0.84 3.58
N GLY A 122 -7.37 -0.28 3.23
CA GLY A 122 -6.93 -1.62 3.63
C GLY A 122 -5.52 -1.94 3.10
N LEU A 123 -5.27 -1.68 1.83
CA LEU A 123 -3.97 -1.91 1.20
C LEU A 123 -2.88 -0.99 1.74
N ALA A 124 -3.19 0.28 2.00
CA ALA A 124 -2.27 1.22 2.64
C ALA A 124 -1.89 0.75 4.05
N ALA A 125 -2.87 0.28 4.84
CA ALA A 125 -2.64 -0.25 6.17
C ALA A 125 -1.81 -1.54 6.17
N ILE A 126 -2.09 -2.48 5.26
CA ILE A 126 -1.29 -3.70 5.07
C ILE A 126 0.16 -3.32 4.70
N SER A 127 0.32 -2.41 3.74
CA SER A 127 1.64 -1.97 3.28
C SER A 127 2.43 -1.27 4.38
N THR A 128 1.77 -0.47 5.22
CA THR A 128 2.40 0.20 6.37
C THR A 128 2.86 -0.81 7.42
N ALA A 129 2.04 -1.83 7.74
CA ALA A 129 2.44 -2.91 8.65
C ALA A 129 3.59 -3.76 8.07
N LEU A 130 3.59 -4.00 6.76
CA LEU A 130 4.68 -4.67 6.07
C LEU A 130 5.99 -3.87 6.15
N ILE A 131 5.93 -2.55 5.94
CA ILE A 131 7.09 -1.66 6.07
C ILE A 131 7.66 -1.72 7.49
N PHE A 132 6.81 -1.65 8.52
CA PHE A 132 7.24 -1.84 9.91
C PHE A 132 7.97 -3.17 10.11
N TRP A 133 7.39 -4.27 9.62
CA TRP A 133 8.00 -5.59 9.71
C TRP A 133 9.34 -5.65 8.96
N LEU A 134 9.45 -5.07 7.77
CA LEU A 134 10.70 -5.01 7.01
C LEU A 134 11.79 -4.19 7.72
N ILE A 135 11.43 -3.05 8.32
CA ILE A 135 12.37 -2.26 9.14
C ILE A 135 12.87 -3.09 10.33
N TYR A 136 11.96 -3.80 11.00
CA TYR A 136 12.32 -4.71 12.07
C TYR A 136 13.31 -5.76 11.58
N GLN A 137 13.00 -6.48 10.50
CA GLN A 137 13.86 -7.53 9.94
C GLN A 137 15.24 -6.99 9.53
N LEU A 138 15.30 -5.78 8.96
CA LEU A 138 16.57 -5.14 8.63
C LEU A 138 17.38 -4.81 9.89
N GLY A 139 16.73 -4.26 10.92
CA GLY A 139 17.36 -4.03 12.22
C GLY A 139 17.89 -5.32 12.84
N ARG A 140 17.18 -6.45 12.64
CA ARG A 140 17.62 -7.79 13.06
C ARG A 140 18.84 -8.32 12.32
N ASN A 141 19.42 -7.62 11.35
CA ASN A 141 20.74 -7.98 10.84
C ASN A 141 21.87 -7.38 11.68
N TYR A 142 21.59 -6.34 12.49
CA TYR A 142 22.62 -5.54 13.17
C TYR A 142 22.41 -5.39 14.68
N LEU A 143 21.17 -5.51 15.16
CA LEU A 143 20.79 -5.20 16.53
C LEU A 143 20.07 -6.38 17.19
N PRO A 144 20.13 -6.51 18.54
CA PRO A 144 19.25 -7.38 19.30
C PRO A 144 17.76 -7.10 19.03
N TRP A 145 16.90 -8.08 19.33
CA TRP A 145 15.48 -8.02 18.98
C TRP A 145 14.75 -6.84 19.61
N SER A 146 15.08 -6.49 20.85
CA SER A 146 14.44 -5.39 21.59
C SER A 146 14.77 -4.04 20.97
N GLN A 147 16.03 -3.82 20.62
CA GLN A 147 16.50 -2.60 19.96
C GLN A 147 15.94 -2.49 18.54
N SER A 148 15.90 -3.59 17.79
CA SER A 148 15.29 -3.63 16.45
C SER A 148 13.80 -3.30 16.49
N TYR A 149 13.09 -3.82 17.49
CA TYR A 149 11.67 -3.54 17.72
C TYR A 149 11.43 -2.07 18.06
N GLY A 150 12.20 -1.51 19.00
CA GLY A 150 12.13 -0.09 19.35
C GLY A 150 12.42 0.83 18.16
N LEU A 151 13.44 0.50 17.36
CA LEU A 151 13.79 1.23 16.15
C LEU A 151 12.67 1.17 15.11
N ALA A 152 12.09 -0.01 14.88
CA ALA A 152 11.00 -0.18 13.93
C ALA A 152 9.75 0.61 14.33
N LEU A 153 9.40 0.62 15.62
CA LEU A 153 8.30 1.44 16.13
C LEU A 153 8.60 2.94 15.96
N LEU A 154 9.79 3.38 16.35
CA LEU A 154 10.20 4.79 16.24
C LEU A 154 10.16 5.26 14.79
N LEU A 155 10.71 4.49 13.86
CA LEU A 155 10.74 4.85 12.44
C LEU A 155 9.36 4.75 11.79
N THR A 156 8.50 3.83 12.20
CA THR A 156 7.16 3.74 11.59
C THR A 156 6.23 4.82 12.13
N LEU A 157 6.17 4.98 13.46
CA LEU A 157 5.23 5.89 14.13
C LEU A 157 5.74 7.33 14.25
N GLY A 158 7.06 7.52 14.29
CA GLY A 158 7.70 8.82 14.45
C GLY A 158 8.14 9.49 13.14
N SER A 159 7.81 8.90 11.98
CA SER A 159 8.23 9.43 10.68
C SER A 159 7.06 9.72 9.73
N MET A 160 7.42 10.09 8.49
CA MET A 160 6.46 10.26 7.40
C MET A 160 5.66 8.99 7.08
N VAL A 161 6.09 7.81 7.52
CA VAL A 161 5.35 6.55 7.32
C VAL A 161 3.96 6.65 7.97
N ALA A 162 3.87 7.00 9.26
CA ALA A 162 2.58 7.17 9.92
C ALA A 162 1.78 8.38 9.42
N SER A 163 2.42 9.48 9.03
CA SER A 163 1.69 10.71 8.64
C SER A 163 1.25 10.73 7.17
N THR A 164 1.93 9.98 6.29
CA THR A 164 1.69 9.99 4.84
C THR A 164 1.19 8.64 4.36
N LEU A 165 1.92 7.57 4.66
CA LEU A 165 1.61 6.22 4.15
C LEU A 165 0.33 5.66 4.78
N ALA A 166 0.02 5.99 6.03
CA ALA A 166 -1.24 5.58 6.67
C ALA A 166 -2.52 6.19 6.04
N THR A 167 -2.40 7.22 5.18
CA THR A 167 -3.57 8.02 4.77
C THR A 167 -4.20 7.62 3.43
N ALA A 168 -3.47 6.93 2.55
CA ALA A 168 -3.93 6.48 1.23
C ALA A 168 -2.91 5.52 0.60
N LEU A 169 -3.26 4.79 -0.48
CA LEU A 169 -2.31 3.89 -1.14
C LEU A 169 -1.45 4.63 -2.16
N TRP A 170 -0.36 5.24 -1.70
CA TRP A 170 0.62 5.93 -2.54
C TRP A 170 1.61 4.96 -3.21
N SER A 171 2.18 5.36 -4.35
CA SER A 171 3.35 4.68 -4.95
C SER A 171 4.55 4.62 -3.99
N HIS A 172 4.67 5.58 -3.08
CA HIS A 172 5.68 5.60 -2.03
C HIS A 172 5.68 4.36 -1.11
N HIS A 173 4.54 3.67 -0.95
CA HIS A 173 4.49 2.40 -0.21
C HIS A 173 5.37 1.35 -0.88
N LEU A 174 5.18 1.17 -2.18
CA LEU A 174 5.91 0.17 -2.96
C LEU A 174 7.38 0.53 -3.02
N THR A 175 7.71 1.81 -3.21
CA THR A 175 9.11 2.27 -3.19
C THR A 175 9.77 1.96 -1.85
N ALA A 176 9.15 2.32 -0.73
CA ALA A 176 9.71 2.07 0.60
C ALA A 176 9.87 0.56 0.88
N ALA A 177 8.84 -0.24 0.59
CA ALA A 177 8.88 -1.69 0.77
C ALA A 177 9.97 -2.34 -0.11
N ALA A 178 10.08 -1.93 -1.39
CA ALA A 178 11.08 -2.45 -2.31
C ALA A 178 12.50 -2.08 -1.89
N MET A 179 12.73 -0.82 -1.44
CA MET A 179 14.03 -0.39 -0.93
C MET A 179 14.42 -1.18 0.33
N LEU A 180 13.51 -1.32 1.29
CA LEU A 180 13.77 -2.09 2.51
C LEU A 180 14.04 -3.57 2.20
N LEU A 181 13.27 -4.17 1.29
CA LEU A 181 13.49 -5.54 0.85
C LEU A 181 14.84 -5.70 0.15
N ALA A 182 15.22 -4.77 -0.74
CA ALA A 182 16.52 -4.79 -1.39
C ALA A 182 17.67 -4.71 -0.36
N LEU A 183 17.57 -3.79 0.61
CA LEU A 183 18.55 -3.70 1.71
C LEU A 183 18.58 -4.98 2.54
N LEU A 184 17.43 -5.58 2.84
CA LEU A 184 17.36 -6.83 3.59
C LEU A 184 18.05 -7.98 2.84
N LEU A 185 17.85 -8.07 1.52
CA LEU A 185 18.49 -9.09 0.67
C LEU A 185 20.00 -8.88 0.56
N LEU A 186 20.45 -7.62 0.45
CA LEU A 186 21.87 -7.29 0.38
C LEU A 186 22.61 -7.56 1.70
N THR A 187 21.94 -7.31 2.83
CA THR A 187 22.55 -7.43 4.17
C THR A 187 22.33 -8.80 4.81
N GLY A 188 21.40 -9.61 4.28
CA GLY A 188 21.07 -10.94 4.78
C GLY A 188 21.97 -12.08 4.27
N GLN A 189 22.97 -11.79 3.44
CA GLN A 189 23.85 -12.79 2.80
C GLN A 189 25.05 -13.23 3.66
N GLU A 190 25.14 -12.78 4.92
CA GLU A 190 26.13 -13.22 5.91
C GLU A 190 25.51 -14.12 7.00
#